data_AF-A0A5R2MW63-F1
#
_entry.id   AF-A0A5R2MW63-F1
#
_cell.length_a   1.000
_cell.length_b   1.000
_cell.length_c   1.000
_cell.angle_alpha   90.00
_cell.angle_beta   90.00
_cell.angle_gamma   90.00
#
_symmetry.space_group_name_H-M   'P 1'
#
loop_
_entity.id
_entity.type
_entity.pdbx_description
1 polymer ?
#
loop_
_entity_poly.entity_id
_entity_poly.type
_entity_poly.pdbx_seq_one_letter_code
_entity_poly.pdbx_strand_id
1 'polypeptide(L)' 'ERRILEYLASNRGRRVTKTQVFNAIYGIFDEEVEENVVESHISKLRKKLREKLGTDPIDSKRFLGYRLVF' A
#
# COMPACT_ATOMS: atom_id res chain seq x y z
N GLU A 1 1.00 7.83 5.44
CA GLU A 1 0.76 6.38 5.22
C GLU A 1 -0.57 5.83 5.78
N ARG A 2 -1.29 6.51 6.69
CA ARG A 2 -2.56 6.01 7.29
C ARG A 2 -3.59 5.52 6.25
N ARG A 3 -3.88 6.33 5.23
CA ARG A 3 -4.87 6.00 4.19
C ARG A 3 -4.49 4.73 3.39
N ILE A 4 -3.19 4.47 3.19
CA ILE A 4 -2.73 3.23 2.50
C ILE A 4 -2.97 2.02 3.38
N LEU A 5 -2.67 2.12 4.68
CA LEU A 5 -2.96 1.04 5.61
C LEU A 5 -4.47 0.75 5.66
N GLU A 6 -5.30 1.78 5.76
CA GLU A 6 -6.76 1.65 5.75
C GLU A 6 -7.27 0.99 4.47
N TYR A 7 -6.77 1.42 3.31
CA TYR A 7 -7.16 0.83 2.04
C TYR A 7 -6.76 -0.65 1.95
N LEU A 8 -5.54 -0.99 2.36
CA LEU A 8 -5.08 -2.38 2.39
C LEU A 8 -5.86 -3.24 3.40
N ALA A 9 -6.22 -2.68 4.55
CA ALA A 9 -7.00 -3.36 5.59
C ALA A 9 -8.45 -3.61 5.14
N SER A 10 -9.07 -2.64 4.46
CA SER A 10 -10.39 -2.81 3.83
C SER A 10 -10.38 -3.85 2.70
N ASN A 11 -9.20 -4.14 2.13
CA ASN A 11 -8.98 -5.19 1.13
C ASN A 11 -8.23 -6.41 1.69
N ARG A 12 -8.33 -6.67 3.01
CA ARG A 12 -7.60 -7.78 3.67
C ARG A 12 -7.82 -9.10 2.95
N GLY A 13 -6.74 -9.86 2.78
CA GLY A 13 -6.73 -11.14 2.05
C GLY A 13 -6.74 -11.01 0.52
N ARG A 14 -7.06 -9.84 -0.03
CA ARG A 14 -7.02 -9.57 -1.48
C ARG A 14 -5.76 -8.79 -1.85
N ARG A 15 -5.26 -9.06 -3.06
CA ARG A 15 -4.17 -8.28 -3.64
C ARG A 15 -4.74 -7.10 -4.39
N VAL A 16 -4.19 -5.91 -4.15
CA VAL A 16 -4.52 -4.67 -4.87
C VAL A 16 -3.34 -4.21 -5.69
N THR A 17 -3.58 -3.71 -6.90
CA THR A 17 -2.54 -3.20 -7.80
C THR A 17 -2.00 -1.85 -7.32
N LYS A 18 -0.82 -1.45 -7.84
CA LYS A 18 -0.26 -0.13 -7.54
C LYS A 18 -1.23 0.99 -7.95
N THR A 19 -1.85 0.86 -9.13
CA THR A 19 -2.85 1.80 -9.65
C THR A 19 -4.09 1.88 -8.77
N GLN A 20 -4.58 0.74 -8.24
CA GLN A 20 -5.71 0.73 -7.31
C GLN A 20 -5.39 1.47 -6.02
N VAL A 21 -4.20 1.24 -5.46
CA VAL A 21 -3.74 1.97 -4.27
C VAL A 21 -3.59 3.45 -4.58
N PHE A 22 -2.97 3.82 -5.70
CA PHE A 22 -2.80 5.21 -6.10
C PHE A 22 -4.14 5.94 -6.23
N ASN A 23 -5.08 5.39 -7.01
CA ASN A 23 -6.40 5.97 -7.23
C ASN A 23 -7.22 6.12 -5.94
N ALA A 24 -7.07 5.19 -4.99
CA ALA A 24 -7.77 5.27 -3.71
C ALA A 24 -7.24 6.39 -2.78
N ILE A 25 -5.99 6.80 -2.97
CA ILE A 25 -5.30 7.77 -2.10
C ILE A 25 -5.33 9.17 -2.71
N TYR A 26 -5.04 9.26 -4.00
CA TYR A 26 -4.88 10.52 -4.72
C TYR A 26 -6.11 10.89 -5.57
N GLY A 27 -6.89 9.89 -6.01
CA GLY A 27 -8.05 10.13 -6.87
C GLY A 27 -7.66 10.60 -8.27
N ILE A 28 -8.65 11.12 -9.01
CA ILE A 28 -8.49 11.60 -10.40
C ILE A 28 -7.95 13.05 -10.44
N PHE A 29 -7.83 13.71 -9.28
CA PHE A 29 -7.65 15.17 -9.20
C PHE A 29 -6.23 15.62 -8.84
N ASP A 30 -5.29 14.70 -8.66
CA ASP A 30 -3.92 15.01 -8.23
C ASP A 30 -2.92 14.63 -9.34
N GLU A 31 -3.07 15.30 -10.50
CA GLU A 31 -2.32 15.03 -11.74
C GLU A 31 -0.80 15.27 -11.61
N GLU A 32 -0.38 16.02 -10.58
CA GLU A 32 1.04 16.29 -10.31
C GLU A 32 1.75 15.14 -9.58
N VAL A 33 1.00 14.14 -9.07
CA VAL A 33 1.57 13.05 -8.29
C VAL A 33 1.74 11.80 -9.15
N GLU A 34 2.97 11.30 -9.24
CA GLU A 34 3.25 10.06 -9.93
C GLU A 34 2.85 8.82 -9.12
N GLU A 35 2.37 7.78 -9.81
CA GLU A 35 1.99 6.49 -9.22
C GLU A 35 3.13 5.82 -8.40
N ASN A 36 4.39 6.13 -8.74
CA ASN A 36 5.57 5.59 -8.08
C ASN A 36 5.68 6.02 -6.60
N VAL A 37 5.00 7.09 -6.19
CA VAL A 37 4.94 7.53 -4.78
C VAL A 37 4.38 6.43 -3.87
N VAL A 38 3.53 5.55 -4.39
CA VAL A 38 2.95 4.41 -3.64
C VAL A 38 4.05 3.53 -3.06
N GLU A 39 5.14 3.31 -3.79
CA GLU A 39 6.25 2.44 -3.36
C GLU A 39 6.98 3.01 -2.14
N SER A 40 7.18 4.34 -2.11
CA SER A 40 7.76 5.05 -0.97
C SER A 40 6.86 4.94 0.27
N HIS A 41 5.56 5.13 0.10
CA HIS A 41 4.62 4.99 1.21
C HIS A 41 4.52 3.55 1.73
N ILE A 42 4.50 2.55 0.84
CA ILE A 42 4.51 1.13 1.22
C ILE A 42 5.78 0.82 2.01
N SER A 43 6.94 1.33 1.58
CA SER A 43 8.22 1.12 2.29
C SER A 43 8.19 1.70 3.71
N LYS A 44 7.69 2.94 3.85
CA LYS A 44 7.53 3.59 5.17
C LYS A 44 6.53 2.83 6.05
N LEU A 45 5.39 2.41 5.48
CA LEU A 45 4.38 1.65 6.20
C LEU A 45 4.91 0.30 6.68
N ARG A 46 5.57 -0.44 5.78
CA ARG A 46 6.22 -1.72 6.08
C ARG A 46 7.20 -1.59 7.24
N LYS A 47 8.05 -0.56 7.24
CA LYS A 47 8.98 -0.30 8.35
C LYS A 47 8.23 -0.14 9.68
N LYS A 48 7.24 0.76 9.73
CA LYS A 48 6.43 1.02 10.93
C LYS A 48 5.69 -0.21 11.43
N LEU A 49 5.17 -1.04 10.53
CA LEU A 49 4.44 -2.25 10.92
C LEU A 49 5.38 -3.36 11.41
N ARG A 50 6.55 -3.54 10.78
CA ARG A 50 7.57 -4.49 11.25
C ARG A 50 8.02 -4.19 12.66
N GLU A 51 8.25 -2.91 12.98
CA GLU A 51 8.61 -2.46 14.33
C GLU A 51 7.53 -2.80 15.38
N LYS A 52 6.25 -2.81 14.99
CA LYS A 52 5.13 -3.07 15.89
C LYS A 52 4.70 -4.54 15.99
N LEU A 53 4.82 -5.29 14.89
CA LEU A 53 4.30 -6.66 14.77
C LEU A 53 5.39 -7.73 14.82
N GLY A 54 6.67 -7.34 14.73
CA GLY A 54 7.80 -8.27 14.71
C GLY A 54 7.95 -9.07 13.40
N THR A 55 7.10 -8.84 12.41
CA THR A 55 7.13 -9.52 11.10
C THR A 55 6.77 -8.55 9.97
N ASP A 56 6.99 -8.93 8.71
CA ASP A 56 6.55 -8.17 7.54
C ASP A 56 5.11 -8.53 7.15
N PRO A 57 4.12 -7.66 7.42
CA PRO A 57 2.73 -7.95 7.11
C PRO A 57 2.32 -7.63 5.67
N ILE A 58 3.20 -7.04 4.85
CA ILE A 58 2.87 -6.62 3.47
C ILE A 58 3.58 -7.52 2.48
N ASP A 59 2.80 -8.32 1.76
CA ASP A 59 3.27 -9.16 0.66
C ASP A 59 3.25 -8.38 -0.67
N SER A 60 4.43 -8.10 -1.19
CA SER A 60 4.65 -7.42 -2.47
C SER A 60 4.96 -8.42 -3.58
N LYS A 61 4.21 -8.37 -4.68
CA LYS A 61 4.51 -9.11 -5.91
C LYS A 61 4.66 -8.14 -7.06
N ARG A 62 5.80 -8.19 -7.75
CA ARG A 62 6.06 -7.35 -8.93
C ARG A 62 4.92 -7.52 -9.93
N PHE A 63 4.46 -6.40 -10.50
CA PHE A 63 3.32 -6.31 -11.44
C PHE A 63 1.94 -6.68 -10.86
N LEU A 64 1.86 -7.42 -9.75
CA LEU A 64 0.60 -7.84 -9.14
C LEU A 64 0.16 -6.91 -7.99
N GLY A 65 1.09 -6.17 -7.39
CA GLY A 65 0.81 -5.20 -6.32
C GLY A 65 0.97 -5.76 -4.90
N TYR A 66 0.13 -5.32 -3.98
CA TYR A 66 0.32 -5.45 -2.53
C TYR A 66 -0.84 -6.16 -1.85
N ARG A 67 -0.56 -6.88 -0.76
CA ARG A 67 -1.56 -7.57 0.06
C ARG A 67 -1.14 -7.56 1.53
N LEU A 68 -2.09 -7.39 2.44
CA LEU A 68 -1.86 -7.68 3.87
C LEU A 68 -2.04 -9.17 4.15
N VAL A 69 -1.06 -9.77 4.85
CA VAL A 69 -0.94 -11.23 5.04
C VAL A 69 -0.99 -11.68 6.51
N PHE A 70 -1.76 -10.99 7.34
CA PHE A 70 -2.06 -11.41 8.72
C PHE A 70 -3.56 -11.55 8.93
#